data_AF-A0A060BW99-F1
#
_entry.id   AF-A0A060BW99-F1
#
_cell.length_a   1.000
_cell.length_b   1.000
_cell.length_c   1.000
_cell.angle_alpha   90.00
_cell.angle_beta   90.00
_cell.angle_gamma   90.00
#
_symmetry.space_group_name_H-M   'P 1'
#
loop_
_entity.id
_entity.type
_entity.pdbx_description
1 polymer ?
#
loop_
_entity_poly.entity_id
_entity_poly.type
_entity_poly.pdbx_seq_one_letter_code
_entity_poly.pdbx_strand_id
1 'polypeptide(L)'
;QWTDSTLRDKSNGLFYWRYNPVAPDPIADKNNASDGDTLIAWALLRAQKQWQDKRYAIASDAITASLLKYTVVTFAGRQVMLPGVKGFNLNDHLNLNPSYFIFRPGAPSRSGRI
;
A
#
# COMPACT_ATOMS: atom_id res chain seq x y z
N GLN A 1 8.56 13.38 3.80
CA GLN A 1 8.81 13.73 5.22
C GLN A 1 7.50 13.76 6.00
N TRP A 2 6.58 14.70 5.74
CA TRP A 2 5.30 14.77 6.47
C TRP A 2 4.49 13.47 6.48
N THR A 3 4.34 12.79 5.34
CA THR A 3 3.60 11.51 5.25
C THR A 3 4.19 10.45 6.17
N ASP A 4 5.52 10.35 6.21
CA ASP A 4 6.24 9.36 7.02
C ASP A 4 6.20 9.70 8.51
N SER A 5 6.26 10.98 8.88
CA SER A 5 6.18 11.39 10.28
C SER A 5 4.77 11.36 10.85
N THR A 6 3.74 11.54 10.01
CA THR A 6 2.37 11.79 10.47
C THR A 6 1.46 10.59 10.26
N LEU A 7 1.60 9.88 9.14
CA LEU A 7 0.66 8.84 8.73
C LEU A 7 1.24 7.43 8.84
N ARG A 8 2.55 7.27 9.08
CA ARG A 8 3.14 5.93 9.16
C ARG A 8 2.57 5.16 10.34
N ASP A 9 1.98 4.01 10.05
CA ASP A 9 1.65 3.00 11.03
C ASP A 9 2.91 2.16 11.34
N LYS A 10 3.45 2.34 12.55
CA LYS A 10 4.66 1.64 13.00
C LYS A 10 4.44 0.14 13.22
N SER A 11 3.19 -0.33 13.33
CA SER A 11 2.87 -1.73 13.59
C SER A 11 3.01 -2.60 12.34
N ASN A 12 2.69 -2.06 11.17
CA ASN A 12 2.66 -2.82 9.92
C ASN A 12 3.47 -2.18 8.79
N GLY A 13 3.95 -0.94 8.94
CA GLY A 13 4.74 -0.26 7.92
C GLY A 13 3.93 0.39 6.79
N LEU A 14 2.59 0.37 6.86
CA LEU A 14 1.69 1.07 5.93
C LEU A 14 1.34 2.47 6.46
N PHE A 15 0.39 3.15 5.82
CA PHE A 15 -0.01 4.51 6.21
C PHE A 15 -1.49 4.62 6.54
N TYR A 16 -1.81 5.34 7.61
CA TYR A 16 -3.18 5.77 7.91
C TYR A 16 -3.72 6.60 6.75
N TRP A 17 -4.90 6.21 6.26
CA TRP A 17 -5.40 6.71 4.98
C TRP A 17 -5.83 8.18 5.02
N ARG A 18 -6.17 8.70 6.20
CA ARG A 18 -6.78 10.03 6.34
C ARG A 18 -6.21 10.83 7.51
N TYR A 19 -5.95 12.10 7.21
CA TYR A 19 -5.65 13.13 8.19
C TYR A 19 -6.77 14.17 8.21
N ASN A 20 -7.28 14.53 9.39
CA ASN A 20 -8.25 15.60 9.59
C ASN A 20 -7.73 16.62 10.63
N PRO A 21 -7.19 17.77 10.23
CA PRO A 21 -6.55 18.72 11.15
C PRO A 21 -7.48 19.33 12.20
N VAL A 22 -8.79 19.33 11.96
CA VAL A 22 -9.78 19.91 12.89
C VAL A 22 -10.41 18.88 13.83
N ALA A 23 -10.07 17.59 13.68
CA ALA A 23 -10.54 16.54 14.58
C ALA A 23 -9.72 16.48 15.87
N PRO A 24 -10.31 16.07 17.00
CA PRO A 24 -9.57 15.85 18.25
C PRO A 24 -8.41 14.85 18.12
N ASP A 25 -8.63 13.73 17.40
CA ASP A 25 -7.56 12.87 16.88
C ASP A 25 -7.51 13.04 15.34
N PRO A 26 -6.48 13.72 14.80
CA PRO A 26 -6.36 13.94 13.37
C PRO A 26 -6.21 12.67 12.53
N ILE A 27 -5.84 11.55 13.13
CA ILE A 27 -5.67 10.24 12.47
C ILE A 27 -6.56 9.18 13.12
N ALA A 28 -7.79 9.54 13.48
CA ALA A 28 -8.70 8.66 14.24
C ALA A 28 -8.89 7.27 13.61
N ASP A 29 -8.99 7.19 12.29
CA ASP A 29 -9.05 5.91 11.58
C ASP A 29 -7.64 5.35 11.38
N LYS A 30 -7.37 4.21 12.03
CA LYS A 30 -6.07 3.53 12.00
C LYS A 30 -5.94 2.50 10.88
N ASN A 31 -6.86 2.48 9.91
CA ASN A 31 -6.74 1.63 8.72
C ASN A 31 -5.93 2.31 7.62
N ASN A 32 -5.41 1.51 6.69
CA ASN A 32 -4.74 2.00 5.49
C ASN A 32 -5.68 2.03 4.27
N ALA A 33 -5.20 2.63 3.20
CA ALA A 33 -5.75 2.48 1.85
C ALA A 33 -4.62 2.02 0.91
N SER A 34 -4.74 0.81 0.38
CA SER A 34 -3.65 0.11 -0.32
C SER A 34 -3.24 0.78 -1.63
N ASP A 35 -4.12 1.55 -2.27
CA ASP A 35 -3.78 2.39 -3.41
C ASP A 35 -2.80 3.51 -3.02
N GLY A 36 -3.08 4.22 -1.94
CA GLY A 36 -2.22 5.26 -1.39
C GLY A 36 -0.84 4.72 -1.02
N ASP A 37 -0.81 3.59 -0.30
CA ASP A 37 0.44 2.91 0.04
C ASP A 37 1.25 2.53 -1.22
N THR A 38 0.58 1.98 -2.23
CA THR A 38 1.20 1.59 -3.51
C THR A 38 1.74 2.79 -4.27
N LEU A 39 1.01 3.91 -4.30
CA LEU A 39 1.46 5.16 -4.93
C LEU A 39 2.67 5.75 -4.21
N ILE A 40 2.71 5.71 -2.87
CA ILE A 40 3.86 6.19 -2.09
C ILE A 40 5.09 5.34 -2.39
N ALA A 41 4.97 4.00 -2.37
CA ALA A 41 6.06 3.09 -2.71
C ALA A 41 6.58 3.36 -4.13
N TRP A 42 5.66 3.47 -5.10
CA TRP A 42 6.04 3.72 -6.49
C TRP A 42 6.73 5.08 -6.69
N ALA A 43 6.25 6.13 -6.03
CA ALA A 43 6.87 7.45 -6.07
C ALA A 43 8.30 7.41 -5.49
N LEU A 44 8.52 6.69 -4.38
CA LEU A 44 9.84 6.50 -3.78
C LEU A 44 10.78 5.71 -4.72
N LEU A 45 10.30 4.65 -5.37
CA LEU A 45 11.09 3.94 -6.37
C LEU A 45 11.49 4.84 -7.55
N ARG A 46 10.58 5.70 -8.01
CA ARG A 46 10.87 6.69 -9.06
C ARG A 46 11.87 7.75 -8.58
N ALA A 47 11.73 8.22 -7.35
CA ALA A 47 12.65 9.15 -6.71
C ALA A 47 14.08 8.61 -6.64
N GLN A 48 14.26 7.32 -6.30
CA GLN A 48 15.57 6.68 -6.34
C GLN A 48 16.18 6.75 -7.74
N LYS A 49 15.41 6.46 -8.79
CA LYS A 49 15.91 6.49 -10.17
C LYS A 49 16.25 7.91 -10.62
N GLN A 50 15.41 8.89 -10.26
CA GLN A 50 15.58 10.27 -10.66
C GLN A 50 16.78 10.93 -9.96
N TRP A 51 16.95 10.69 -8.66
CA TRP A 51 17.91 11.41 -7.84
C TRP A 51 19.10 10.55 -7.39
N GLN A 52 19.14 9.27 -7.77
CA GLN A 52 20.22 8.32 -7.45
C GLN A 52 20.48 8.15 -5.94
N ASP A 53 19.47 8.41 -5.12
CA ASP A 53 19.56 8.24 -3.67
C ASP A 53 18.91 6.91 -3.24
N LYS A 54 19.74 6.01 -2.73
CA LYS A 54 19.35 4.66 -2.30
C LYS A 54 18.33 4.67 -1.15
N ARG A 55 18.27 5.74 -0.35
CA ARG A 55 17.32 5.85 0.77
C ARG A 55 15.87 5.74 0.29
N TYR A 56 15.56 6.23 -0.91
CA TYR A 56 14.21 6.11 -1.47
C TYR A 56 13.88 4.68 -1.90
N ALA A 57 14.83 3.91 -2.43
CA ALA A 57 14.59 2.50 -2.74
C ALA A 57 14.35 1.69 -1.47
N ILE A 58 15.17 1.89 -0.43
CA ILE A 58 14.99 1.20 0.86
C ILE A 58 13.60 1.47 1.44
N ALA A 59 13.13 2.72 1.40
CA ALA A 59 11.79 3.08 1.86
C ALA A 59 10.68 2.46 1.00
N SER A 60 10.86 2.42 -0.34
CA SER A 60 9.92 1.76 -1.27
C SER A 60 9.81 0.26 -1.01
N ASP A 61 10.94 -0.41 -0.77
CA ASP A 61 11.01 -1.86 -0.55
C ASP A 61 10.31 -2.24 0.75
N ALA A 62 10.49 -1.45 1.81
CA ALA A 62 9.82 -1.65 3.09
C ALA A 62 8.28 -1.55 2.97
N ILE A 63 7.77 -0.58 2.20
CA ILE A 63 6.32 -0.43 1.97
C ILE A 63 5.80 -1.59 1.13
N THR A 64 6.53 -1.97 0.08
CA THR A 64 6.12 -3.05 -0.82
C THR A 64 6.05 -4.39 -0.08
N ALA A 65 7.04 -4.68 0.78
CA ALA A 65 7.01 -5.86 1.64
C ALA A 65 5.82 -5.85 2.60
N SER A 66 5.47 -4.68 3.14
CA SER A 66 4.31 -4.49 4.03
C SER A 66 2.99 -4.71 3.29
N LEU A 67 2.85 -4.19 2.07
CA LEU A 67 1.69 -4.43 1.20
C LEU A 67 1.49 -5.93 0.95
N LEU A 68 2.55 -6.64 0.53
CA LEU A 68 2.49 -8.08 0.28
C LEU A 68 2.11 -8.86 1.55
N LYS A 69 2.64 -8.47 2.71
CA LYS A 69 2.41 -9.17 3.98
C LYS A 69 1.01 -8.95 4.55
N TYR A 70 0.47 -7.73 4.45
CA TYR A 70 -0.73 -7.34 5.20
C TYR A 70 -1.97 -7.10 4.34
N THR A 71 -1.82 -6.88 3.04
CA THR A 71 -2.95 -6.55 2.15
C THR A 71 -3.18 -7.59 1.06
N VAL A 72 -2.20 -8.43 0.73
CA VAL A 72 -2.35 -9.48 -0.27
C VAL A 72 -2.79 -10.78 0.39
N VAL A 73 -3.89 -11.35 -0.11
CA VAL A 73 -4.47 -12.60 0.39
C VAL A 73 -4.71 -13.57 -0.75
N THR A 74 -4.74 -14.87 -0.42
CA THR A 74 -5.21 -15.90 -1.35
C THR A 74 -6.72 -16.09 -1.19
N PHE A 75 -7.47 -15.86 -2.25
CA PHE A 75 -8.93 -16.05 -2.28
C PHE A 75 -9.35 -16.63 -3.63
N ALA A 76 -10.21 -17.65 -3.62
CA ALA A 76 -10.65 -18.37 -4.82
C ALA A 76 -9.49 -18.79 -5.76
N GLY A 77 -8.38 -19.26 -5.18
CA GLY A 77 -7.20 -19.70 -5.93
C GLY A 77 -6.36 -18.59 -6.56
N ARG A 78 -6.58 -17.32 -6.22
CA ARG A 78 -5.84 -16.16 -6.75
C ARG A 78 -5.26 -15.31 -5.62
N GLN A 79 -4.12 -14.69 -5.87
CA GLN A 79 -3.62 -13.61 -5.02
C GLN A 79 -4.35 -12.32 -5.37
N VAL A 80 -4.93 -11.66 -4.37
CA VAL A 80 -5.66 -10.40 -4.53
C VAL A 80 -5.24 -9.42 -3.45
N MET A 81 -5.14 -8.15 -3.83
CA MET A 81 -4.85 -7.06 -2.89
C MET A 81 -6.15 -6.48 -2.35
N LEU A 82 -6.29 -6.48 -1.02
CA LEU A 82 -7.41 -5.86 -0.31
C LEU A 82 -7.27 -4.32 -0.36
N PRO A 83 -8.39 -3.57 -0.40
CA PRO A 83 -8.35 -2.12 -0.34
C PRO A 83 -7.75 -1.53 0.95
N GLY A 84 -7.74 -2.31 2.03
CA GLY A 84 -7.07 -2.01 3.29
C GLY A 84 -6.97 -3.27 4.15
N VAL A 85 -6.18 -3.21 5.22
CA VAL A 85 -5.91 -4.36 6.11
C VAL A 85 -7.18 -4.83 6.81
N LYS A 86 -8.08 -3.91 7.17
CA LYS A 86 -9.31 -4.22 7.91
C LYS A 86 -10.55 -3.87 7.08
N GLY A 87 -11.62 -4.67 7.24
CA GLY A 87 -12.96 -4.33 6.74
C GLY A 87 -13.32 -4.83 5.34
N PHE A 88 -12.40 -5.51 4.63
CA PHE A 88 -12.61 -5.94 3.23
C PHE A 88 -12.62 -7.46 3.02
N ASN A 89 -12.35 -8.24 4.06
CA ASN A 89 -12.49 -9.69 4.06
C ASN A 89 -13.66 -10.07 4.97
N LEU A 90 -14.74 -10.61 4.39
CA LEU A 90 -16.02 -10.87 5.06
C LEU A 90 -16.31 -12.38 5.19
N ASN A 91 -15.26 -13.21 5.24
CA ASN A 91 -15.28 -14.68 5.31
C ASN A 91 -15.70 -15.38 4.01
N ASP A 92 -16.87 -15.04 3.45
CA ASP A 92 -17.42 -15.68 2.24
C ASP A 92 -17.18 -14.86 0.97
N HIS A 93 -16.87 -13.57 1.09
CA HIS A 93 -16.53 -12.69 -0.01
C HIS A 93 -15.49 -11.63 0.38
N LEU A 94 -14.90 -11.02 -0.65
CA LEU A 94 -14.01 -9.88 -0.53
C LEU A 94 -14.63 -8.66 -1.17
N ASN A 95 -14.60 -7.53 -0.47
CA ASN A 95 -14.92 -6.23 -1.05
C ASN A 95 -13.65 -5.66 -1.68
N LEU A 96 -13.55 -5.77 -3.00
CA LEU A 96 -12.42 -5.28 -3.76
C LEU A 96 -12.75 -3.96 -4.44
N ASN A 97 -11.75 -3.10 -4.59
CA ASN A 97 -11.83 -1.93 -5.44
C ASN A 97 -10.91 -2.11 -6.65
N PRO A 98 -11.43 -2.37 -7.86
CA PRO A 98 -10.60 -2.59 -9.04
C PRO A 98 -9.65 -1.43 -9.37
N SER A 99 -9.99 -0.20 -8.99
CA SER A 99 -9.12 0.96 -9.23
C SER A 99 -7.83 0.94 -8.40
N TYR A 100 -7.76 0.11 -7.35
CA TYR A 100 -6.58 -0.02 -6.49
C TYR A 100 -5.54 -0.98 -7.09
N PHE A 101 -5.89 -1.68 -8.16
CA PHE A 101 -4.92 -2.44 -8.94
C PHE A 101 -4.14 -1.49 -9.84
N ILE A 102 -3.12 -0.88 -9.24
CA ILE A 102 -2.26 0.09 -9.92
C ILE A 102 -1.29 -0.66 -10.84
N PHE A 103 -1.78 -0.98 -12.05
CA PHE A 103 -0.96 -1.56 -13.10
C PHE A 103 -0.05 -0.49 -13.70
N ARG A 104 1.25 -0.80 -13.82
CA ARG A 104 2.15 0.05 -14.58
C ARG A 104 1.84 -0.13 -16.08
N PRO A 105 1.53 0.95 -16.83
CA PRO A 105 1.47 0.86 -18.29
C PRO A 105 2.83 0.39 -18.83
N GLY A 106 2.84 -0.71 -19.58
CA GLY A 106 4.05 -1.23 -20.22
C GLY A 106 4.98 -2.08 -19.35
N ALA A 107 4.57 -2.53 -18.16
CA ALA A 107 5.26 -3.65 -17.52
C ALA A 107 5.02 -4.92 -18.36
N PRO A 108 6.07 -5.63 -18.82
CA PRO A 108 5.85 -6.90 -19.50
C PRO A 108 5.07 -7.82 -18.57
N SER A 109 4.05 -8.48 -19.12
CA SER A 109 3.38 -9.60 -18.49
C SER A 109 4.46 -10.56 -17.97
N ARG A 110 4.62 -10.64 -16.64
CA ARG A 110 5.32 -11.78 -16.06
C ARG A 110 4.34 -12.95 -16.10
N SER A 111 4.26 -13.57 -17.26
CA SER A 111 3.94 -15.00 -17.34
C SER A 111 5.03 -15.73 -16.58
N GLY A 112 4.75 -16.08 -15.34
CA GLY A 112 5.67 -16.75 -14.45
C GLY A 112 4.87 -17.42 -13.34
N ARG A 113 4.72 -18.73 -13.51
CA ARG A 113 4.14 -19.70 -12.57
C ARG A 113 4.27 -19.28 -11.10
N ILE A 114 3.14 -19.36 -10.39
CA ILE A 114 3.09 -19.71 -8.97
C ILE A 114 2.83 -21.21 -8.94
#